data_AF-A0A1C5TL61-F1
#
_entry.id   AF-A0A1C5TL61-F1
#
_cell.length_a   1.000
_cell.length_b   1.000
_cell.length_c   1.000
_cell.angle_alpha   90.00
_cell.angle_beta   90.00
_cell.angle_gamma   90.00
#
_symmetry.space_group_name_H-M   'P 1'
#
loop_
_entity.id
_entity.type
_entity.pdbx_description
1 polymer ?
#
loop_
_entity_poly.entity_id
_entity_poly.type
_entity_poly.pdbx_seq_one_letter_code
_entity_poly.pdbx_strand_id
1 'polypeptide(L)'
;MIRPIDIQEKEFGRAVRGYKEDDVNQFLDEITVDLERLLSELRTVKEENSRLVEELERYRSSENTVVETLEAAKALMSDISASAEKRADILLKNAELDAQLLQKEAKDNADRIAEESEAMKNRFIDFRSRYKKLLQSELQRFESLSGEMFPELGIDDFDDLPEMMNPAPVQEEPVKVSPETTRYPAMRRQASGQETLRNVKNPKY
;
A
#
# COMPACT_ATOMS: atom_id res chain seq x y z
N MET A 1 49.72 61.23 -12.68
CA MET A 1 50.75 60.22 -13.00
C MET A 1 51.38 60.65 -14.32
N ILE A 2 52.70 60.63 -14.41
CA ILE A 2 53.42 60.97 -15.65
C ILE A 2 53.13 59.87 -16.66
N ARG A 3 52.73 60.25 -17.88
CA ARG A 3 52.54 59.33 -19.01
C ARG A 3 53.81 59.28 -19.85
N PRO A 4 54.02 58.20 -20.62
CA PRO A 4 55.13 58.09 -21.57
C PRO A 4 55.31 59.35 -22.45
N ILE A 5 54.20 59.91 -22.96
CA ILE A 5 54.20 61.16 -23.74
C ILE A 5 54.69 62.37 -22.94
N ASP A 6 54.39 62.42 -21.64
CA ASP A 6 54.80 63.52 -20.77
C ASP A 6 56.32 63.44 -20.46
N ILE A 7 56.97 62.30 -20.69
CA ILE A 7 58.43 62.11 -20.60
C ILE A 7 59.10 62.56 -21.90
N GLN A 8 58.54 62.20 -23.05
CA GLN A 8 59.07 62.60 -24.37
C GLN A 8 58.98 64.11 -24.62
N GLU A 9 57.92 64.77 -24.16
CA GLU A 9 57.74 66.22 -24.30
C GLU A 9 58.48 67.04 -23.23
N LYS A 10 59.27 66.39 -22.36
CA LYS A 10 59.87 67.06 -21.21
C LYS A 10 61.13 67.84 -21.60
N GLU A 11 61.02 69.17 -21.58
CA GLU A 11 62.18 70.05 -21.70
C GLU A 11 62.84 70.34 -20.33
N PHE A 12 64.18 70.31 -20.31
CA PHE A 12 64.99 70.65 -19.14
C PHE A 12 65.74 71.97 -19.35
N GLY A 13 65.84 72.79 -18.31
CA GLY A 13 66.61 74.04 -18.33
C GLY A 13 68.12 73.81 -18.39
N ARG A 14 68.85 74.67 -19.11
CA ARG A 14 70.32 74.60 -19.22
C ARG A 14 71.02 75.30 -18.05
N ALA A 15 72.08 74.67 -17.53
CA ALA A 15 72.92 75.21 -16.45
C ALA A 15 74.42 75.05 -16.76
N VAL A 16 75.27 75.91 -16.19
CA VAL A 16 76.73 75.99 -16.46
C VAL A 16 77.47 74.68 -16.10
N ARG A 17 76.90 73.86 -15.22
CA ARG A 17 77.27 72.45 -14.99
C ARG A 17 75.98 71.63 -14.94
N GLY A 18 75.84 70.68 -15.86
CA GLY A 18 74.65 69.82 -15.96
C GLY A 18 75.01 68.47 -16.56
N TYR A 19 74.05 67.55 -16.56
CA TYR A 19 74.18 66.26 -17.22
C TYR A 19 74.26 66.43 -18.75
N LYS A 20 74.91 65.47 -19.42
CA LYS A 20 75.01 65.45 -20.87
C LYS A 20 73.65 65.12 -21.47
N GLU A 21 73.17 65.98 -22.35
CA GLU A 21 71.84 65.94 -22.95
C GLU A 21 71.58 64.59 -23.66
N ASP A 22 72.55 64.11 -24.45
CA ASP A 22 72.43 62.82 -25.16
C ASP A 22 72.24 61.63 -24.22
N ASP A 23 73.02 61.58 -23.12
CA ASP A 23 72.99 60.46 -22.17
C ASP A 23 71.68 60.46 -21.37
N VAL A 24 71.16 61.65 -21.05
CA VAL A 24 69.85 61.82 -20.40
C VAL A 24 68.73 61.43 -21.35
N ASN A 25 68.75 61.86 -22.61
CA ASN A 25 67.74 61.51 -23.59
C ASN A 25 67.66 60.01 -23.84
N GLN A 26 68.81 59.34 -23.98
CA GLN A 26 68.86 57.88 -24.14
C GLN A 26 68.25 57.14 -22.92
N PHE A 27 68.52 57.63 -21.70
CA PHE A 27 67.92 57.06 -20.50
C PHE A 27 66.40 57.33 -20.40
N LEU A 28 65.94 58.51 -20.83
CA LEU A 28 64.51 58.84 -20.88
C LEU A 28 63.77 58.01 -21.92
N ASP A 29 64.39 57.66 -23.04
CA ASP A 29 63.83 56.73 -24.03
C ASP A 29 63.64 55.33 -23.43
N GLU A 30 64.64 54.80 -22.71
CA GLU A 30 64.55 53.52 -22.00
C GLU A 30 63.43 53.53 -20.94
N ILE A 31 63.36 54.61 -20.13
CA ILE A 31 62.28 54.78 -19.14
C ILE A 31 60.91 54.83 -19.81
N THR A 32 60.80 55.50 -20.96
CA THR A 32 59.53 55.64 -21.68
C THR A 32 59.00 54.28 -22.12
N VAL A 33 59.86 53.42 -22.68
CA VAL A 33 59.50 52.05 -23.09
C VAL A 33 59.08 51.20 -21.90
N ASP A 34 59.85 51.24 -20.80
CA ASP A 34 59.52 50.47 -19.60
C ASP A 34 58.23 50.95 -18.94
N LEU A 35 57.96 52.26 -18.93
CA LEU A 35 56.73 52.83 -18.42
C LEU A 35 55.52 52.41 -19.28
N GLU A 36 55.65 52.39 -20.60
CA GLU A 36 54.60 51.86 -21.49
C GLU A 36 54.30 50.40 -21.20
N ARG A 37 55.35 49.57 -21.07
CA ARG A 37 55.20 48.15 -20.74
C ARG A 37 54.48 47.95 -19.40
N LEU A 38 54.89 48.67 -18.36
CA LEU A 38 54.26 48.63 -17.03
C LEU A 38 52.80 49.07 -17.06
N LEU A 39 52.48 50.12 -17.80
CA LEU A 39 51.10 50.59 -17.95
C LEU A 39 50.22 49.58 -18.71
N SER A 40 50.79 48.92 -19.73
CA SER A 40 50.11 47.85 -20.47
C SER A 40 49.84 46.65 -19.56
N GLU A 41 50.85 46.17 -18.84
CA GLU A 41 50.71 45.07 -17.88
C GLU A 41 49.69 45.40 -16.79
N LEU A 42 49.72 46.62 -16.25
CA LEU A 42 48.75 47.06 -15.25
C LEU A 42 47.31 47.05 -15.79
N ARG A 43 47.10 47.42 -17.05
CA ARG A 43 45.77 47.34 -17.69
C ARG A 43 45.32 45.89 -17.80
N THR A 44 46.16 45.01 -18.34
CA THR A 44 45.84 43.59 -18.49
C THR A 44 45.52 42.93 -17.15
N VAL A 45 46.34 43.17 -16.12
CA VAL A 45 46.10 42.61 -14.77
C VAL A 45 44.81 43.16 -14.16
N LYS A 46 44.50 44.45 -14.37
CA LYS A 46 43.22 45.02 -13.87
C LYS A 46 42.01 44.43 -14.58
N GLU A 47 42.09 44.23 -15.89
CA GLU A 47 41.03 43.59 -16.67
C GLU A 47 40.80 42.14 -16.22
N GLU A 48 41.89 41.38 -16.03
CA GLU A 48 41.82 40.01 -15.53
C GLU A 48 41.24 39.94 -14.11
N ASN A 49 41.68 40.85 -13.22
CA ASN A 49 41.15 40.94 -11.86
C ASN A 49 39.64 41.24 -11.87
N SER A 50 39.20 42.22 -12.69
CA SER A 50 37.78 42.53 -12.85
C SER A 50 36.99 41.29 -13.30
N ARG A 51 37.50 40.56 -14.30
CA ARG A 51 36.86 39.33 -14.79
C ARG A 51 36.76 38.25 -13.71
N LEU A 52 37.84 38.05 -12.95
CA LEU A 52 37.88 37.06 -11.87
C LEU A 52 36.92 37.43 -10.74
N VAL A 53 36.80 38.71 -10.39
CA VAL A 53 35.85 39.19 -9.38
C VAL A 53 34.40 38.94 -9.82
N GLU A 54 34.05 39.25 -11.07
CA GLU A 54 32.72 38.98 -11.62
C GLU A 54 32.37 37.48 -11.62
N GLU A 55 33.33 36.64 -11.97
CA GLU A 55 33.17 35.19 -11.94
C GLU A 55 33.01 34.65 -10.51
N LEU A 56 33.75 35.19 -9.55
CA LEU A 56 33.64 34.82 -8.15
C LEU A 56 32.26 35.19 -7.58
N GLU A 57 31.74 36.37 -7.92
CA GLU A 57 30.39 36.78 -7.51
C GLU A 57 29.30 35.92 -8.14
N ARG A 58 29.45 35.52 -9.41
CA ARG A 58 28.57 34.52 -10.03
C ARG A 58 28.58 33.19 -9.27
N TYR A 59 29.77 32.69 -8.90
CA TYR A 59 29.88 31.44 -8.17
C TYR A 59 29.26 31.53 -6.78
N ARG A 60 29.49 32.62 -6.04
CA ARG A 60 28.84 32.86 -4.75
C ARG A 60 27.32 32.88 -4.84
N SER A 61 26.78 33.57 -5.85
CA SER A 61 25.33 33.60 -6.08
C SER A 61 24.76 32.21 -6.37
N SER A 62 25.45 31.43 -7.22
CA SER A 62 25.07 30.05 -7.51
C SER A 62 25.16 29.15 -6.29
N GLU A 63 26.21 29.27 -5.48
CA GLU A 63 26.39 28.51 -4.24
C GLU A 63 25.25 28.79 -3.27
N ASN A 64 24.91 30.07 -3.06
CA ASN A 64 23.78 30.47 -2.21
C ASN A 64 22.47 29.83 -2.70
N THR A 65 22.20 29.86 -4.01
CA THR A 65 20.99 29.26 -4.58
C THR A 65 20.95 27.74 -4.34
N VAL A 66 22.08 27.06 -4.46
CA VAL A 66 22.18 25.61 -4.19
C VAL A 66 21.92 25.32 -2.73
N VAL A 67 22.48 26.12 -1.81
CA VAL A 67 22.26 25.98 -0.36
C VAL A 67 20.79 26.20 -0.02
N GLU A 68 20.18 27.27 -0.51
CA GLU A 68 18.75 27.57 -0.31
C GLU A 68 17.86 26.43 -0.83
N THR A 69 18.19 25.90 -2.01
CA THR A 69 17.45 24.76 -2.59
C THR A 69 17.61 23.50 -1.75
N LEU A 70 18.80 23.24 -1.22
CA LEU A 70 19.06 22.09 -0.36
C LEU A 70 18.32 22.20 0.98
N GLU A 71 18.27 23.40 1.56
CA GLU A 71 17.51 23.67 2.78
C GLU A 71 16.00 23.49 2.54
N ALA A 72 15.48 24.00 1.43
CA ALA A 72 14.09 23.80 1.03
C ALA A 72 13.77 22.31 0.81
N ALA A 73 14.66 21.57 0.15
CA ALA A 73 14.51 20.13 -0.04
C ALA A 73 14.51 19.37 1.30
N LYS A 74 15.39 19.75 2.24
CA LYS A 74 15.44 19.16 3.58
C LYS A 74 14.16 19.43 4.38
N ALA A 75 13.64 20.66 4.32
CA ALA A 75 12.37 21.02 4.95
C ALA A 75 11.21 20.19 4.36
N LEU A 76 11.15 20.09 3.03
CA LEU A 76 10.14 19.28 2.35
C LEU A 76 10.22 17.80 2.73
N MET A 77 11.43 17.23 2.84
CA MET A 77 11.60 15.84 3.29
C MET A 77 11.12 15.64 4.73
N SER A 78 11.37 16.61 5.61
CA SER A 78 10.86 16.60 6.99
C SER A 78 9.34 16.61 7.02
N ASP A 79 8.71 17.48 6.23
CA ASP A 79 7.25 17.58 6.14
C ASP A 79 6.62 16.31 5.56
N ILE A 80 7.24 15.73 4.53
CA ILE A 80 6.81 14.44 3.96
C ILE A 80 6.88 13.36 5.03
N SER A 81 7.97 13.28 5.78
CA SER A 81 8.17 12.28 6.84
C SER A 81 7.10 12.41 7.93
N ALA A 82 6.90 13.62 8.47
CA ALA A 82 5.87 13.89 9.47
C ALA A 82 4.45 13.58 8.96
N SER A 83 4.15 13.90 7.70
CA SER A 83 2.85 13.58 7.09
C SER A 83 2.65 12.08 6.88
N ALA A 84 3.72 11.34 6.57
CA ALA A 84 3.68 9.90 6.37
C ALA A 84 3.47 9.17 7.70
N GLU A 85 4.18 9.59 8.76
CA GLU A 85 4.00 9.08 10.12
C GLU A 85 2.55 9.28 10.59
N LYS A 86 2.02 10.50 10.49
CA LYS A 86 0.62 10.77 10.87
C LYS A 86 -0.38 9.93 10.09
N ARG A 87 -0.15 9.71 8.79
CA ARG A 87 -1.01 8.85 7.97
C ARG A 87 -0.91 7.38 8.37
N ALA A 88 0.30 6.91 8.69
CA ALA A 88 0.52 5.55 9.17
C ALA A 88 -0.19 5.30 10.50
N ASP A 89 -0.11 6.26 11.44
CA ASP A 89 -0.81 6.17 12.73
C ASP A 89 -2.33 6.11 12.56
N ILE A 90 -2.88 6.95 11.69
CA ILE A 90 -4.33 6.92 11.37
C ILE A 90 -4.72 5.58 10.75
N LEU A 91 -3.92 5.07 9.80
CA LEU A 91 -4.20 3.79 9.15
C LEU A 91 -4.18 2.64 10.16
N LEU A 92 -3.17 2.61 11.04
CA LEU A 92 -3.03 1.59 12.06
C LEU A 92 -4.21 1.64 13.03
N LYS A 93 -4.60 2.83 13.49
CA LYS A 93 -5.73 3.01 14.39
C LYS A 93 -7.07 2.63 13.76
N ASN A 94 -7.26 2.94 12.48
CA ASN A 94 -8.45 2.51 11.74
C ASN A 94 -8.49 0.99 11.58
N ALA A 95 -7.37 0.37 11.21
CA ALA A 95 -7.27 -1.08 11.08
C ALA A 95 -7.53 -1.80 12.43
N GLU A 96 -7.04 -1.24 13.54
CA GLU A 96 -7.34 -1.75 14.88
C GLU A 96 -8.84 -1.65 15.21
N LEU A 97 -9.46 -0.51 14.93
CA LEU A 97 -10.90 -0.32 15.15
C LEU A 97 -11.73 -1.28 14.28
N ASP A 98 -11.41 -1.41 13.00
CA ASP A 98 -12.09 -2.31 12.09
C ASP A 98 -11.94 -3.77 12.53
N ALA A 99 -10.75 -4.17 12.96
CA ALA A 99 -10.50 -5.52 13.51
C ALA A 99 -11.32 -5.77 14.79
N GLN A 100 -11.40 -4.79 15.69
CA GLN A 100 -12.21 -4.91 16.91
C GLN A 100 -13.70 -5.02 16.60
N LEU A 101 -14.21 -4.23 15.65
CA LEU A 101 -15.59 -4.31 15.19
C LEU A 101 -15.89 -5.67 14.57
N LEU A 102 -15.02 -6.15 13.69
CA LEU A 102 -15.18 -7.46 13.05
C LEU A 102 -15.15 -8.60 14.06
N GLN A 103 -14.24 -8.56 15.05
CA GLN A 103 -14.20 -9.56 16.12
C GLN A 103 -15.48 -9.53 16.96
N LYS A 104 -15.98 -8.34 17.29
CA LYS A 104 -17.23 -8.20 18.03
C LYS A 104 -18.40 -8.76 17.23
N GLU A 105 -18.54 -8.39 15.96
CA GLU A 105 -19.61 -8.89 15.09
C GLU A 105 -19.53 -10.42 14.91
N ALA A 106 -18.33 -10.98 14.75
CA ALA A 106 -18.14 -12.42 14.67
C ALA A 106 -18.56 -13.13 15.98
N LYS A 107 -18.22 -12.55 17.13
CA LYS A 107 -18.61 -13.07 18.44
C LYS A 107 -20.13 -13.00 18.63
N ASP A 108 -20.73 -11.85 18.39
CA ASP A 108 -22.18 -11.64 18.53
C ASP A 108 -22.95 -12.62 17.61
N ASN A 109 -22.45 -12.87 16.40
CA ASN A 109 -23.01 -13.87 15.49
C ASN A 109 -22.83 -15.31 15.99
N ALA A 110 -21.66 -15.64 16.54
CA ALA A 110 -21.40 -16.97 17.10
C ALA A 110 -22.32 -17.26 18.30
N ASP A 111 -22.47 -16.28 19.19
CA ASP A 111 -23.36 -16.36 20.36
C ASP A 111 -24.82 -16.55 19.89
N ARG A 112 -25.28 -15.77 18.91
CA ARG A 112 -26.63 -15.94 18.32
C ARG A 112 -26.85 -17.32 17.72
N ILE A 113 -25.89 -17.84 16.95
CA ILE A 113 -25.99 -19.18 16.35
C ILE A 113 -26.01 -20.26 17.45
N ALA A 114 -25.23 -20.09 18.52
CA ALA A 114 -25.23 -21.00 19.65
C ALA A 114 -26.60 -21.04 20.35
N GLU A 115 -27.19 -19.88 20.61
CA GLU A 115 -28.55 -19.76 21.18
C GLU A 115 -29.61 -20.39 20.26
N GLU A 116 -29.56 -20.13 18.95
CA GLU A 116 -30.48 -20.73 17.96
C GLU A 116 -30.35 -22.26 17.91
N SER A 117 -29.12 -22.78 17.99
CA SER A 117 -28.82 -24.22 18.02
C SER A 117 -29.37 -24.89 19.28
N GLU A 118 -29.19 -24.25 20.44
CA GLU A 118 -29.73 -24.75 21.71
C GLU A 118 -31.27 -24.75 21.70
N ALA A 119 -31.87 -23.66 21.22
CA ALA A 119 -33.32 -23.58 21.07
C ALA A 119 -33.86 -24.66 20.12
N MET A 120 -33.18 -24.93 19.00
CA MET A 120 -33.57 -25.97 18.06
C MET A 120 -33.45 -27.37 18.67
N LYS A 121 -32.38 -27.64 19.43
CA LYS A 121 -32.19 -28.90 20.15
C LYS A 121 -33.30 -29.12 21.16
N ASN A 122 -33.67 -28.10 21.94
CA ASN A 122 -34.76 -28.18 22.91
C ASN A 122 -36.10 -28.47 22.22
N ARG A 123 -36.41 -27.79 21.09
CA ARG A 123 -37.60 -28.08 20.27
C ARG A 123 -37.62 -29.52 19.76
N PHE A 124 -36.46 -30.06 19.34
CA PHE A 124 -36.36 -31.44 18.88
C PHE A 124 -36.59 -32.44 20.02
N ILE A 125 -36.03 -32.20 21.20
CA ILE A 125 -36.24 -33.04 22.40
C ILE A 125 -37.71 -33.06 22.78
N ASP A 126 -38.36 -31.89 22.79
CA ASP A 126 -39.79 -31.74 23.08
C ASP A 126 -40.65 -32.48 22.07
N PHE A 127 -40.36 -32.31 20.77
CA PHE A 127 -41.06 -33.01 19.69
C PHE A 127 -40.93 -34.52 19.85
N ARG A 128 -39.71 -35.03 20.05
CA ARG A 128 -39.44 -36.46 20.27
C ARG A 128 -40.21 -37.00 21.46
N SER A 129 -40.26 -36.27 22.57
CA SER A 129 -40.99 -36.65 23.78
C SER A 129 -42.49 -36.73 23.53
N ARG A 130 -43.08 -35.72 22.86
CA ARG A 130 -44.51 -35.71 22.50
C ARG A 130 -44.85 -36.85 21.54
N TYR A 131 -44.00 -37.07 20.54
CA TYR A 131 -44.20 -38.13 19.55
C TYR A 131 -44.14 -39.53 20.18
N LYS A 132 -43.17 -39.77 21.08
CA LYS A 132 -43.09 -41.02 21.86
C LYS A 132 -44.37 -41.23 22.68
N LYS A 133 -44.84 -40.21 23.39
CA LYS A 133 -46.09 -40.29 24.17
C LYS A 133 -47.31 -40.59 23.30
N LEU A 134 -47.41 -39.96 22.12
CA LEU A 134 -48.48 -40.22 21.18
C LEU A 134 -48.48 -41.69 20.73
N LEU A 135 -47.33 -42.20 20.29
CA LEU A 135 -47.21 -43.60 19.87
C LEU A 135 -47.56 -44.57 21.00
N GLN A 136 -47.09 -44.31 22.22
CA GLN A 136 -47.44 -45.13 23.39
C GLN A 136 -48.94 -45.10 23.69
N SER A 137 -49.60 -43.94 23.56
CA SER A 137 -51.04 -43.83 23.77
C SER A 137 -51.86 -44.51 22.69
N GLU A 138 -51.42 -44.47 21.43
CA GLU A 138 -52.09 -45.18 20.33
C GLU A 138 -51.87 -46.69 20.43
N LEU A 139 -50.69 -47.14 20.86
CA LEU A 139 -50.43 -48.54 21.15
C LEU A 139 -51.33 -49.06 22.27
N GLN A 140 -51.39 -48.35 23.40
CA GLN A 140 -52.27 -48.71 24.53
C GLN A 140 -53.76 -48.76 24.13
N ARG A 141 -54.20 -47.83 23.27
CA ARG A 141 -55.57 -47.86 22.71
C ARG A 141 -55.80 -49.09 21.84
N PHE A 142 -54.84 -49.44 21.01
CA PHE A 142 -54.91 -50.62 20.17
C PHE A 142 -54.96 -51.90 21.01
N GLU A 143 -54.10 -52.03 22.02
CA GLU A 143 -54.10 -53.14 22.98
C GLU A 143 -55.46 -53.26 23.68
N SER A 144 -55.97 -52.16 24.25
CA SER A 144 -57.29 -52.13 24.89
C SER A 144 -58.42 -52.54 23.95
N LEU A 145 -58.42 -52.00 22.72
CA LEU A 145 -59.44 -52.31 21.71
C LEU A 145 -59.32 -53.75 21.20
N SER A 146 -58.10 -54.30 21.11
CA SER A 146 -57.87 -55.68 20.71
C SER A 146 -58.37 -56.67 21.75
N GLY A 147 -58.13 -56.41 23.05
CA GLY A 147 -58.68 -57.19 24.15
C GLY A 147 -60.21 -57.13 24.22
N GLU A 148 -60.82 -56.01 23.85
CA GLU A 148 -62.29 -55.85 23.82
C GLU A 148 -62.94 -56.48 22.57
N MET A 149 -62.35 -56.33 21.38
CA MET A 149 -62.95 -56.82 20.12
C MET A 149 -62.71 -58.30 19.85
N PHE A 150 -61.63 -58.88 20.38
CA PHE A 150 -61.24 -60.26 20.10
C PHE A 150 -60.92 -61.08 21.37
N PRO A 151 -61.84 -61.18 22.34
CA PRO A 151 -61.61 -61.93 23.58
C PRO A 151 -61.39 -63.45 23.36
N GLU A 152 -61.81 -64.00 22.22
CA GLU A 152 -61.58 -65.42 21.87
C GLU A 152 -60.13 -65.73 21.44
N LEU A 153 -59.32 -64.73 21.09
CA LEU A 153 -57.94 -64.93 20.67
C LEU A 153 -56.96 -65.07 21.85
N GLY A 154 -57.34 -64.62 23.06
CA GLY A 154 -56.51 -64.74 24.27
C GLY A 154 -55.20 -63.94 24.21
N ILE A 155 -55.17 -62.87 23.40
CA ILE A 155 -54.00 -62.00 23.18
C ILE A 155 -54.32 -60.68 23.87
N ASP A 156 -53.89 -60.55 25.12
CA ASP A 156 -54.14 -59.35 25.93
C ASP A 156 -53.08 -58.26 25.63
N ASP A 157 -51.87 -58.65 25.26
CA ASP A 157 -50.76 -57.76 24.87
C ASP A 157 -50.17 -58.13 23.50
N PHE A 158 -49.52 -57.17 22.82
CA PHE A 158 -48.82 -57.42 21.54
C PHE A 158 -47.69 -58.44 21.66
N ASP A 159 -47.16 -58.63 22.88
CA ASP A 159 -46.14 -59.64 23.21
C ASP A 159 -46.69 -61.07 23.23
N ASP A 160 -48.03 -61.25 23.29
CA ASP A 160 -48.69 -62.57 23.24
C ASP A 160 -49.03 -63.02 21.82
N LEU A 161 -48.76 -62.17 20.81
CA LEU A 161 -48.86 -62.58 19.41
C LEU A 161 -47.80 -63.65 19.15
N PRO A 162 -48.15 -64.78 18.48
CA PRO A 162 -47.13 -65.69 17.99
C PRO A 162 -46.18 -64.90 17.10
N GLU A 163 -44.87 -65.03 17.31
CA GLU A 163 -43.85 -64.42 16.45
C GLU A 163 -44.30 -64.60 14.99
N MET A 164 -44.66 -63.50 14.32
CA MET A 164 -44.91 -63.56 12.90
C MET A 164 -43.61 -64.05 12.29
N MET A 165 -43.68 -65.29 11.81
CA MET A 165 -42.59 -66.04 11.20
C MET A 165 -41.75 -65.05 10.42
N ASN A 166 -40.54 -64.78 10.93
CA ASN A 166 -39.58 -63.88 10.30
C ASN A 166 -39.66 -64.16 8.80
N PRO A 167 -40.05 -63.19 7.94
CA PRO A 167 -40.19 -63.49 6.52
C PRO A 167 -38.86 -64.11 6.12
N ALA A 168 -38.93 -65.36 5.63
CA ALA A 168 -37.76 -66.17 5.33
C ALA A 168 -36.71 -65.26 4.70
N PRO A 169 -35.44 -65.32 5.14
CA PRO A 169 -34.43 -64.34 4.74
C PRO A 169 -34.54 -64.17 3.25
N VAL A 170 -34.90 -62.95 2.82
CA VAL A 170 -34.95 -62.61 1.41
C VAL A 170 -33.56 -62.98 0.92
N GLN A 171 -33.48 -64.03 0.10
CA GLN A 171 -32.23 -64.38 -0.55
C GLN A 171 -31.89 -63.13 -1.36
N GLU A 172 -30.83 -62.44 -0.94
CA GLU A 172 -30.22 -61.40 -1.75
C GLU A 172 -29.74 -62.09 -3.02
N GLU A 173 -30.61 -62.16 -4.04
CA GLU A 173 -30.11 -62.35 -5.38
C GLU A 173 -29.16 -61.19 -5.64
N PRO A 174 -27.89 -61.46 -6.01
CA PRO A 174 -26.93 -60.41 -6.23
C PRO A 174 -27.49 -59.53 -7.35
N VAL A 175 -27.87 -58.30 -7.00
CA VAL A 175 -28.21 -57.27 -7.96
C VAL A 175 -26.99 -57.13 -8.86
N LYS A 176 -27.09 -57.66 -10.08
CA LYS A 176 -26.09 -57.41 -11.13
C LYS A 176 -26.19 -55.92 -11.46
N VAL A 177 -25.33 -55.14 -10.82
CA VAL A 177 -25.12 -53.74 -11.19
C VAL A 177 -24.44 -53.73 -12.56
N SER A 178 -25.23 -53.63 -13.62
CA SER A 178 -24.73 -53.13 -14.90
C SER A 178 -24.26 -51.69 -14.69
N PRO A 179 -23.11 -51.27 -15.24
CA PRO A 179 -22.59 -49.94 -15.03
C PRO A 179 -23.35 -48.95 -15.91
N GLU A 180 -24.58 -48.59 -15.52
CA GLU A 180 -25.23 -47.41 -16.06
C GLU A 180 -24.94 -46.20 -15.18
N THR A 181 -24.27 -45.24 -15.83
CA THR A 181 -23.82 -43.97 -15.28
C THR A 181 -25.00 -43.15 -14.80
N THR A 182 -25.27 -43.15 -13.50
CA THR A 182 -26.16 -42.14 -12.91
C THR A 182 -25.38 -40.84 -12.72
N ARG A 183 -25.43 -39.98 -13.74
CA ARG A 183 -25.07 -38.57 -13.62
C ARG A 183 -26.06 -37.89 -12.66
N TYR A 184 -25.57 -37.36 -11.55
CA TYR A 184 -26.30 -36.34 -10.81
C TYR A 184 -26.45 -35.09 -11.69
N PRO A 185 -27.64 -34.46 -11.79
CA PRO A 185 -27.74 -33.18 -12.48
C PRO A 185 -27.03 -32.12 -11.65
N ALA A 186 -25.93 -31.60 -12.17
CA ALA A 186 -25.23 -30.45 -11.57
C ALA A 186 -26.19 -29.25 -11.52
N MET A 187 -26.40 -28.69 -10.33
CA MET A 187 -27.07 -27.40 -10.19
C MET A 187 -26.28 -26.35 -10.97
N ARG A 188 -26.92 -25.84 -12.03
CA ARG A 188 -26.40 -24.80 -12.90
C ARG A 188 -26.31 -23.49 -12.11
N ARG A 189 -25.10 -23.10 -11.67
CA ARG A 189 -24.85 -21.70 -11.27
C ARG A 189 -25.09 -20.82 -12.49
N GLN A 190 -26.13 -20.00 -12.45
CA GLN A 190 -26.27 -18.88 -13.38
C GLN A 190 -25.19 -17.84 -12.99
N ALA A 191 -24.04 -17.91 -13.66
CA ALA A 191 -23.15 -16.78 -13.77
C ALA A 191 -23.59 -16.00 -15.00
N SER A 192 -24.37 -14.94 -14.78
CA SER A 192 -24.60 -13.90 -15.79
C SER A 192 -23.29 -13.17 -16.02
N GLY A 193 -22.58 -13.53 -17.09
CA GLY A 193 -21.53 -12.70 -17.65
C GLY A 193 -22.15 -11.45 -18.26
N GLN A 194 -21.88 -10.29 -17.67
CA GLN A 194 -21.74 -9.07 -18.47
C GLN A 194 -20.25 -8.80 -18.59
N GLU A 195 -19.74 -9.06 -19.79
CA GLU A 195 -18.51 -8.47 -20.28
C GLU A 195 -18.67 -6.94 -20.27
N THR A 196 -17.83 -6.24 -19.53
CA THR A 196 -17.45 -4.88 -19.90
C THR A 196 -15.93 -4.77 -19.92
N LEU A 197 -15.46 -4.23 -21.04
CA LEU A 197 -14.11 -4.24 -21.56
C LEU A 197 -13.12 -3.55 -20.61
N ARG A 198 -12.00 -4.23 -20.31
CA ARG A 198 -10.77 -3.61 -19.84
C ARG A 198 -10.17 -2.79 -21.00
N ASN A 199 -10.23 -1.47 -20.89
CA ASN A 199 -9.44 -0.56 -21.71
C ASN A 199 -8.56 0.28 -20.78
N VAL A 200 -7.36 -0.21 -20.48
CA VAL A 200 -6.35 0.57 -19.75
C VAL A 200 -5.40 1.14 -20.79
N LYS A 201 -5.57 2.42 -21.10
CA LYS A 201 -4.58 3.23 -21.81
C LYS A 201 -3.31 3.30 -20.97
N ASN A 202 -2.20 2.91 -21.58
CA ASN A 202 -0.85 3.22 -21.11
C ASN A 202 -0.60 4.74 -21.22
N PRO A 203 -0.07 5.42 -20.20
CA PRO A 203 0.51 6.75 -20.39
C PRO A 203 1.91 6.59 -21.02
N LYS A 204 2.15 7.27 -22.14
CA LYS A 204 3.51 7.48 -22.64
C LYS A 204 4.18 8.59 -21.83
N TYR A 205 5.50 8.41 -21.67
CA TYR A 205 6.53 9.40 -21.34
C TYR A 205 6.21 10.83 -21.78
#